data_AF-A0A973HYP0-F1
#
_entry.id   AF-A0A973HYP0-F1
#
_cell.length_a   1.000
_cell.length_b   1.000
_cell.length_c   1.000
_cell.angle_alpha   90.00
_cell.angle_beta   90.00
_cell.angle_gamma   90.00
#
_symmetry.space_group_name_H-M   'P 1'
#
loop_
_entity.id
_entity.type
_entity.pdbx_description
1 polymer ?
#
loop_
_entity_poly.entity_id
_entity_poly.type
_entity_poly.pdbx_seq_one_letter_code
_entity_poly.pdbx_strand_id
1 'polypeptide(L)'
;MNIILAMIPAFLWGTTYAVTKYATPDWPPLLLGALRALPAGLLLLLLKPSLPTRSQWPSLLTLGAVNIALFFAFIFIMAVNLPAAIAGVGMVSVPVVALIYAWLTKGQRPAKIQAFCAMALVVLAWLLFDPAHVSLNVLGVAALFGALLTIVIGSTLVQSLSVHIHWWVVLTWQLIIGGTILLLAAFIDGSLLHPEQYQVIFEPISALQYSALFWLIVPNTAIAYILYVWLLGRMTVAEFSFGTIANPIAGIVCAVLLINEQYQDWQYLLMFMMIVFSVLPQMLKLRLFKLQKT
;
A
#
# COMPACT_ATOMS: atom_id res chain seq x y z
N MET A 1 8.08 21.33 1.03
CA MET A 1 9.18 20.37 0.78
C MET A 1 8.76 18.93 1.10
N ASN A 2 8.24 18.63 2.30
CA ASN A 2 7.97 17.25 2.69
C ASN A 2 6.81 16.55 1.96
N ILE A 3 5.80 17.29 1.45
CA ILE A 3 4.71 16.70 0.66
C ILE A 3 5.21 16.12 -0.67
N ILE A 4 6.15 16.80 -1.36
CA ILE A 4 6.76 16.29 -2.59
C ILE A 4 7.51 14.98 -2.30
N LEU A 5 8.23 14.92 -1.17
CA LEU A 5 8.89 13.69 -0.74
C LEU A 5 7.90 12.57 -0.41
N ALA A 6 6.70 12.89 0.09
CA ALA A 6 5.63 11.91 0.33
C ALA A 6 4.97 11.41 -0.96
N MET A 7 5.04 12.17 -2.05
CA MET A 7 4.55 11.71 -3.36
C MET A 7 5.42 10.62 -3.97
N ILE A 8 6.73 10.61 -3.68
CA ILE A 8 7.67 9.61 -4.21
C ILE A 8 7.29 8.18 -3.79
N PRO A 9 7.19 7.82 -2.49
CA PRO A 9 6.82 6.46 -2.11
C PRO A 9 5.42 6.10 -2.60
N ALA A 10 4.48 7.06 -2.57
CA ALA A 10 3.13 6.84 -3.06
C ALA A 10 3.09 6.50 -4.57
N PHE A 11 3.81 7.27 -5.39
CA PHE A 11 3.94 6.98 -6.83
C PHE A 11 4.53 5.60 -7.06
N LEU A 12 5.63 5.28 -6.37
CA LEU A 12 6.27 3.97 -6.48
C LEU A 12 5.29 2.86 -6.12
N TRP A 13 4.60 2.96 -5.00
CA TRP A 13 3.60 1.97 -4.60
C TRP A 13 2.48 1.77 -5.63
N GLY A 14 2.04 2.83 -6.30
CA GLY A 14 1.01 2.71 -7.35
C GLY A 14 1.44 1.94 -8.59
N THR A 15 2.73 1.90 -8.88
CA THR A 15 3.25 1.05 -9.97
C THR A 15 3.15 -0.45 -9.65
N THR A 16 2.99 -0.84 -8.37
CA THR A 16 2.99 -2.25 -7.93
C THR A 16 2.01 -3.10 -8.73
N TYR A 17 0.78 -2.62 -8.92
CA TYR A 17 -0.31 -3.40 -9.51
C TYR A 17 -0.01 -3.74 -10.97
N ALA A 18 0.33 -2.71 -11.76
CA ALA A 18 0.63 -2.86 -13.18
C ALA A 18 1.93 -3.65 -13.40
N VAL A 19 2.99 -3.38 -12.63
CA VAL A 19 4.27 -4.11 -12.75
C VAL A 19 4.09 -5.59 -12.42
N THR A 20 3.32 -5.91 -11.37
CA THR A 20 3.03 -7.29 -10.98
C THR A 20 2.29 -8.02 -12.08
N LYS A 21 1.21 -7.44 -12.62
CA LYS A 21 0.46 -8.05 -13.72
C LYS A 21 1.26 -8.19 -15.00
N TYR A 22 2.08 -7.19 -15.31
CA TYR A 22 2.84 -7.17 -16.56
C TYR A 22 3.96 -8.20 -16.58
N ALA A 23 4.72 -8.32 -15.49
CA ALA A 23 5.93 -9.12 -15.46
C ALA A 23 5.77 -10.48 -14.78
N THR A 24 4.84 -10.59 -13.83
CA THR A 24 4.66 -11.79 -12.99
C THR A 24 3.17 -12.16 -12.82
N PRO A 25 2.38 -12.28 -13.89
CA PRO A 25 0.94 -12.53 -13.80
C PRO A 25 0.61 -13.86 -13.10
N ASP A 26 1.44 -14.88 -13.31
CA ASP A 26 1.20 -16.24 -12.81
C ASP A 26 1.93 -16.55 -11.51
N TRP A 27 2.55 -15.55 -10.87
CA TRP A 27 3.32 -15.77 -9.65
C TRP A 27 2.41 -15.73 -8.42
N PRO A 28 2.56 -16.67 -7.47
CA PRO A 28 1.76 -16.69 -6.26
C PRO A 28 1.87 -15.39 -5.47
N PRO A 29 0.75 -14.82 -4.98
CA PRO A 29 0.75 -13.51 -4.34
C PRO A 29 1.55 -13.47 -3.03
N LEU A 30 1.53 -14.57 -2.24
CA LEU A 30 2.31 -14.66 -1.01
C LEU A 30 3.81 -14.69 -1.29
N LEU A 31 4.22 -15.41 -2.34
CA LEU A 31 5.61 -15.46 -2.80
C LEU A 31 6.09 -14.08 -3.26
N LEU A 32 5.29 -13.37 -4.05
CA LEU A 32 5.61 -12.00 -4.48
C LEU A 32 5.77 -11.06 -3.29
N GLY A 33 4.91 -11.17 -2.28
CA GLY A 33 5.04 -10.45 -1.03
C GLY A 33 6.36 -10.75 -0.31
N ALA A 34 6.73 -12.02 -0.19
CA ALA A 34 7.98 -12.44 0.44
C ALA A 34 9.22 -11.93 -0.32
N LEU A 35 9.26 -12.11 -1.63
CA LEU A 35 10.35 -11.67 -2.51
C LEU A 35 10.49 -10.15 -2.58
N ARG A 36 9.42 -9.42 -2.31
CA ARG A 36 9.47 -7.96 -2.17
C ARG A 36 10.01 -7.54 -0.81
N ALA A 37 9.43 -8.05 0.28
CA ALA A 37 9.70 -7.57 1.63
C ALA A 37 11.05 -8.05 2.19
N LEU A 38 11.33 -9.36 2.09
CA LEU A 38 12.48 -9.96 2.77
C LEU A 38 13.81 -9.48 2.16
N PRO A 39 14.02 -9.50 0.83
CA PRO A 39 15.24 -8.97 0.23
C PRO A 39 15.44 -7.48 0.52
N ALA A 40 14.36 -6.67 0.51
CA ALA A 40 14.46 -5.25 0.84
C ALA A 40 14.90 -5.04 2.30
N GLY A 41 14.31 -5.78 3.25
CA GLY A 41 14.70 -5.73 4.65
C GLY A 41 16.15 -6.17 4.88
N LEU A 42 16.58 -7.26 4.23
CA LEU A 42 17.96 -7.73 4.30
C LEU A 42 18.95 -6.75 3.68
N LEU A 43 18.60 -6.13 2.55
CA LEU A 43 19.40 -5.07 1.94
C LEU A 43 19.59 -3.88 2.90
N LEU A 44 18.51 -3.43 3.56
CA LEU A 44 18.60 -2.36 4.55
C LEU A 44 19.44 -2.76 5.77
N LEU A 45 19.34 -4.01 6.22
CA LEU A 45 20.17 -4.54 7.29
C LEU A 45 21.66 -4.57 6.91
N LEU A 46 21.98 -4.96 5.67
CA LEU A 46 23.35 -4.94 5.15
C LEU A 46 23.90 -3.51 5.04
N LEU A 47 23.09 -2.56 4.56
CA LEU A 47 23.49 -1.16 4.40
C LEU A 47 23.76 -0.48 5.75
N LYS A 48 22.96 -0.78 6.77
CA LYS A 48 23.19 -0.30 8.14
C LYS A 48 22.72 -1.36 9.15
N PRO A 49 23.65 -2.19 9.62
CA PRO A 49 23.36 -3.23 10.59
C PRO A 49 22.71 -2.66 11.85
N SER A 50 21.63 -3.30 12.28
CA SER A 50 20.92 -2.92 13.50
C SER A 50 20.20 -4.13 14.08
N LEU A 51 20.26 -4.31 15.39
CA LEU A 51 19.61 -5.41 16.10
C LEU A 51 18.58 -4.85 17.10
N PRO A 52 17.36 -5.42 17.18
CA PRO A 52 16.40 -5.04 18.19
C PRO A 52 16.85 -5.53 19.57
N THR A 53 16.52 -4.76 20.60
CA THR A 53 16.66 -5.26 21.98
C THR A 53 15.59 -6.31 22.27
N ARG A 54 15.82 -7.15 23.30
CA ARG A 54 14.89 -8.22 23.69
C ARG A 54 13.46 -7.71 23.93
N SER A 55 13.31 -6.53 24.52
CA SER A 55 12.00 -5.92 24.80
C SER A 55 11.26 -5.40 23.56
N GLN A 56 11.97 -5.17 22.45
CA GLN A 56 11.39 -4.62 21.21
C GLN A 56 10.75 -5.69 20.33
N TRP A 57 11.16 -6.95 20.47
CA TRP A 57 10.72 -8.04 19.61
C TRP A 57 9.20 -8.23 19.54
N PRO A 58 8.45 -8.27 20.66
CA PRO A 58 7.00 -8.45 20.57
C PRO A 58 6.32 -7.38 19.72
N SER A 59 6.70 -6.11 19.91
CA SER A 59 6.16 -4.99 19.15
C SER A 59 6.55 -5.04 17.66
N LEU A 60 7.79 -5.42 17.35
CA LEU A 60 8.26 -5.56 15.97
C LEU A 60 7.63 -6.78 15.28
N LEU A 61 7.33 -7.86 16.02
CA LEU A 61 6.61 -9.02 15.51
C LEU A 61 5.19 -8.64 15.11
N THR A 62 4.45 -7.94 15.99
CA THR A 62 3.11 -7.43 15.66
C THR A 62 3.16 -6.47 14.48
N LEU A 63 4.14 -5.56 14.45
CA LEU A 63 4.29 -4.61 13.36
C LEU A 63 4.59 -5.32 12.02
N GLY A 64 5.55 -6.24 11.99
CA GLY A 64 5.91 -6.99 10.80
C GLY A 64 4.77 -7.88 10.30
N ALA A 65 4.01 -8.48 11.20
CA ALA A 65 2.83 -9.27 10.85
C ALA A 65 1.72 -8.39 10.22
N VAL A 66 1.40 -7.24 10.83
CA VAL A 66 0.27 -6.40 10.38
C VAL A 66 0.65 -5.50 9.21
N ASN A 67 1.72 -4.72 9.34
CA ASN A 67 2.06 -3.66 8.38
C ASN A 67 2.79 -4.17 7.15
N ILE A 68 3.40 -5.36 7.23
CA ILE A 68 4.11 -5.98 6.10
C ILE A 68 3.44 -7.27 5.67
N ALA A 69 3.35 -8.31 6.52
CA ALA A 69 2.88 -9.62 6.06
C ALA A 69 1.43 -9.59 5.57
N LEU A 70 0.48 -9.19 6.42
CA LEU A 70 -0.93 -9.09 6.04
C LEU A 70 -1.13 -8.04 4.94
N PHE A 71 -0.52 -6.86 5.08
CA PHE A 71 -0.67 -5.80 4.09
C PHE A 71 -0.17 -6.22 2.71
N PHE A 72 1.02 -6.81 2.58
CA PHE A 72 1.54 -7.25 1.29
C PHE A 72 0.79 -8.46 0.74
N ALA A 73 0.36 -9.41 1.58
CA ALA A 73 -0.52 -10.49 1.15
C ALA A 73 -1.77 -9.90 0.48
N PHE A 74 -2.46 -8.98 1.15
CA PHE A 74 -3.63 -8.32 0.58
C PHE A 74 -3.33 -7.50 -0.67
N ILE A 75 -2.21 -6.76 -0.70
CA ILE A 75 -1.81 -5.98 -1.87
C ILE A 75 -1.57 -6.87 -3.08
N PHE A 76 -0.89 -8.00 -2.93
CA PHE A 76 -0.60 -8.90 -4.04
C PHE A 76 -1.81 -9.75 -4.43
N ILE A 77 -2.62 -10.22 -3.48
CA ILE A 77 -3.90 -10.86 -3.80
C ILE A 77 -4.79 -9.89 -4.59
N MET A 78 -4.87 -8.63 -4.15
CA MET A 78 -5.60 -7.60 -4.88
C MET A 78 -4.99 -7.34 -6.27
N ALA A 79 -3.66 -7.24 -6.38
CA ALA A 79 -2.96 -6.93 -7.63
C ALA A 79 -3.20 -7.98 -8.71
N VAL A 80 -3.22 -9.26 -8.36
CA VAL A 80 -3.45 -10.35 -9.34
C VAL A 80 -4.94 -10.50 -9.68
N ASN A 81 -5.86 -10.10 -8.79
CA ASN A 81 -7.30 -10.33 -8.94
C ASN A 81 -8.11 -9.13 -9.45
N LEU A 82 -7.60 -7.89 -9.34
CA LEU A 82 -8.30 -6.67 -9.79
C LEU A 82 -7.55 -5.99 -10.94
N PRO A 83 -8.22 -5.30 -11.88
CA PRO A 83 -7.56 -4.40 -12.83
C PRO A 83 -6.60 -3.43 -12.12
N ALA A 84 -5.44 -3.16 -12.69
CA ALA A 84 -4.37 -2.41 -12.04
C ALA A 84 -4.77 -0.96 -11.74
N ALA A 85 -5.45 -0.29 -12.68
CA ALA A 85 -5.96 1.07 -12.43
C ALA A 85 -7.00 1.07 -11.29
N ILE A 86 -7.88 0.06 -11.27
CA ILE A 86 -8.90 -0.13 -10.25
C ILE A 86 -8.27 -0.40 -8.86
N ALA A 87 -7.24 -1.25 -8.80
CA ALA A 87 -6.48 -1.51 -7.57
C ALA A 87 -5.79 -0.24 -7.04
N GLY A 88 -5.17 0.54 -7.93
CA GLY A 88 -4.52 1.81 -7.57
C GLY A 88 -5.49 2.87 -7.07
N VAL A 89 -6.63 3.03 -7.74
CA VAL A 89 -7.68 3.98 -7.35
C VAL A 89 -8.42 3.51 -6.09
N GLY A 90 -8.60 2.21 -5.88
CA GLY A 90 -9.22 1.68 -4.67
C GLY A 90 -8.51 2.13 -3.38
N MET A 91 -7.18 2.23 -3.42
CA MET A 91 -6.38 2.71 -2.29
C MET A 91 -6.56 4.19 -1.94
N VAL A 92 -7.25 4.97 -2.79
CA VAL A 92 -7.65 6.35 -2.48
C VAL A 92 -8.66 6.40 -1.33
N SER A 93 -9.27 5.26 -0.98
CA SER A 93 -10.22 5.12 0.12
C SER A 93 -9.57 5.01 1.51
N VAL A 94 -8.24 5.04 1.64
CA VAL A 94 -7.53 5.02 2.94
C VAL A 94 -8.08 6.05 3.95
N PRO A 95 -8.37 7.32 3.57
CA PRO A 95 -8.93 8.29 4.50
C PRO A 95 -10.29 7.88 5.08
N VAL A 96 -11.13 7.17 4.32
CA VAL A 96 -12.43 6.67 4.79
C VAL A 96 -12.23 5.68 5.93
N VAL A 97 -11.37 4.69 5.70
CA VAL A 97 -11.05 3.65 6.69
C VAL A 97 -10.34 4.25 7.91
N ALA A 98 -9.47 5.24 7.70
CA ALA A 98 -8.79 5.95 8.78
C ALA A 98 -9.77 6.72 9.68
N LEU A 99 -10.79 7.38 9.11
CA LEU A 99 -11.82 8.09 9.88
C LEU A 99 -12.66 7.13 10.70
N ILE A 100 -13.10 6.01 10.12
CA ILE A 100 -13.87 4.98 10.82
C ILE A 100 -13.03 4.40 11.97
N TYR A 101 -11.77 4.06 11.68
CA TYR A 101 -10.84 3.54 12.69
C TYR A 101 -10.63 4.52 13.85
N ALA A 102 -10.39 5.81 13.56
CA ALA A 102 -10.21 6.83 14.59
C ALA A 102 -11.48 7.06 15.42
N TRP A 103 -12.66 6.98 14.79
CA TRP A 103 -13.92 7.10 15.51
C TRP A 103 -14.14 5.91 16.46
N LEU A 104 -13.95 4.68 15.97
CA LEU A 104 -14.18 3.47 16.76
C LEU A 104 -13.16 3.28 17.89
N THR A 105 -11.90 3.62 17.65
CA THR A 105 -10.82 3.37 18.63
C THR A 105 -10.54 4.54 19.57
N LYS A 106 -10.80 5.78 19.13
CA LYS A 106 -10.48 7.00 19.89
C LYS A 106 -11.69 7.88 20.20
N GLY A 107 -12.89 7.49 19.76
CA GLY A 107 -14.10 8.30 19.91
C GLY A 107 -14.09 9.61 19.10
N GLN A 108 -13.13 9.79 18.19
CA GLN A 108 -12.96 11.03 17.43
C GLN A 108 -13.95 11.09 16.28
N ARG A 109 -15.02 11.88 16.45
CA ARG A 109 -16.03 12.05 15.40
C ARG A 109 -15.44 12.80 14.19
N PRO A 110 -15.70 12.33 12.95
CA PRO A 110 -15.24 13.03 11.76
C PRO A 110 -15.93 14.39 11.64
N ALA A 111 -15.20 15.38 11.14
CA ALA A 111 -15.80 16.67 10.79
C ALA A 111 -16.82 16.49 9.65
N LYS A 112 -17.83 17.38 9.55
CA LYS A 112 -18.90 17.29 8.53
C LYS A 112 -18.34 17.14 7.11
N ILE A 113 -17.30 17.90 6.77
CA ILE A 113 -16.64 17.82 5.45
C ILE A 113 -15.94 16.48 5.22
N GLN A 114 -15.32 15.91 6.26
CA GLN A 114 -14.66 14.60 6.18
C GLN A 114 -15.70 13.49 5.96
N ALA A 115 -16.82 13.55 6.68
CA ALA A 115 -17.93 12.62 6.50
C ALA A 115 -18.55 12.72 5.10
N PHE A 116 -18.77 13.94 4.60
CA PHE A 116 -19.26 14.17 3.24
C PHE A 116 -18.33 13.59 2.17
N CYS A 117 -17.03 13.87 2.25
CA CYS A 117 -16.06 13.35 1.29
C CYS A 117 -15.93 11.83 1.38
N ALA A 118 -16.02 11.27 2.59
CA ALA A 118 -16.01 9.82 2.78
C ALA A 118 -17.23 9.14 2.13
N MET A 119 -18.43 9.71 2.30
CA MET A 119 -19.64 9.22 1.62
C MET A 119 -19.52 9.36 0.10
N ALA A 120 -19.00 10.48 -0.39
CA ALA A 120 -18.76 10.68 -1.82
C ALA A 120 -17.80 9.62 -2.38
N LEU A 121 -16.70 9.30 -1.67
CA LEU A 121 -15.78 8.23 -2.07
C LEU A 121 -16.45 6.86 -2.15
N VAL A 122 -17.33 6.52 -1.20
CA VAL A 122 -18.07 5.26 -1.22
C VAL A 122 -19.01 5.19 -2.43
N VAL A 123 -19.72 6.28 -2.73
CA VAL A 123 -20.62 6.35 -3.90
C VAL A 123 -19.82 6.27 -5.21
N LEU A 124 -18.73 7.03 -5.32
CA LEU A 124 -17.89 7.03 -6.51
C LEU A 124 -17.24 5.66 -6.74
N ALA A 125 -16.78 5.01 -5.67
CA ALA A 125 -16.30 3.63 -5.73
C ALA A 125 -17.42 2.71 -6.23
N TRP A 126 -18.61 2.75 -5.63
CA TRP A 126 -19.75 1.93 -6.07
C TRP A 126 -20.05 2.07 -7.57
N LEU A 127 -20.03 3.30 -8.09
CA LEU A 127 -20.24 3.58 -9.52
C LEU A 127 -19.08 3.07 -10.40
N LEU A 128 -17.85 3.18 -9.93
CA LEU A 128 -16.67 2.75 -10.67
C LEU A 128 -16.55 1.21 -10.72
N PHE A 129 -16.92 0.55 -9.62
CA PHE A 129 -16.91 -0.90 -9.44
C PHE A 129 -18.20 -1.57 -9.94
N ASP A 130 -18.95 -0.92 -10.83
CA ASP A 130 -20.20 -1.44 -11.38
C ASP A 130 -19.97 -2.78 -12.12
N PRO A 131 -20.54 -3.90 -11.63
CA PRO A 131 -20.40 -5.22 -12.24
C PRO A 131 -20.89 -5.29 -13.69
N ALA A 132 -21.77 -4.37 -14.11
CA ALA A 132 -22.22 -4.28 -15.50
C ALA A 132 -21.11 -3.84 -16.47
N HIS A 133 -20.07 -3.18 -15.96
CA HIS A 133 -18.99 -2.60 -16.75
C HIS A 133 -17.60 -3.14 -16.38
N VAL A 134 -17.43 -3.69 -15.17
CA VAL A 134 -16.16 -4.23 -14.69
C VAL A 134 -16.40 -5.57 -14.00
N SER A 135 -15.86 -6.66 -14.56
CA SER A 135 -15.86 -7.96 -13.89
C SER A 135 -14.86 -7.96 -12.74
N LEU A 136 -15.35 -7.87 -11.50
CA LEU A 136 -14.51 -7.83 -10.31
C LEU A 136 -14.48 -9.18 -9.62
N ASN A 137 -13.26 -9.62 -9.31
CA ASN A 137 -13.06 -10.79 -8.49
C ASN A 137 -13.33 -10.45 -7.01
N VAL A 138 -14.23 -11.21 -6.37
CA VAL A 138 -14.64 -11.01 -4.97
C VAL A 138 -13.44 -11.08 -4.00
N LEU A 139 -12.51 -12.01 -4.24
CA LEU A 139 -11.29 -12.13 -3.44
C LEU A 139 -10.41 -10.88 -3.58
N GLY A 140 -10.30 -10.32 -4.78
CA GLY A 140 -9.59 -9.07 -5.02
C GLY A 140 -10.19 -7.88 -4.28
N VAL A 141 -11.52 -7.75 -4.28
CA VAL A 141 -12.22 -6.69 -3.53
C VAL A 141 -12.07 -6.88 -2.02
N ALA A 142 -12.20 -8.11 -1.52
CA ALA A 142 -11.97 -8.42 -0.10
C ALA A 142 -10.53 -8.08 0.32
N ALA A 143 -9.55 -8.40 -0.53
CA ALA A 143 -8.16 -8.05 -0.32
C ALA A 143 -7.92 -6.53 -0.33
N LEU A 144 -8.61 -5.76 -1.19
CA LEU A 144 -8.56 -4.29 -1.13
C LEU A 144 -8.99 -3.77 0.24
N PHE A 145 -10.12 -4.25 0.79
CA PHE A 145 -10.54 -3.86 2.14
C PHE A 145 -9.54 -4.28 3.22
N GLY A 146 -8.98 -5.49 3.12
CA GLY A 146 -7.91 -5.96 3.99
C GLY A 146 -6.67 -5.06 3.94
N ALA A 147 -6.24 -4.66 2.74
CA ALA A 147 -5.12 -3.76 2.52
C ALA A 147 -5.38 -2.37 3.14
N LEU A 148 -6.58 -1.81 2.94
CA LEU A 148 -6.98 -0.53 3.52
C LEU A 148 -6.99 -0.55 5.06
N LEU A 149 -7.48 -1.63 5.67
CA LEU A 149 -7.48 -1.78 7.14
C LEU A 149 -6.07 -1.92 7.70
N THR A 150 -5.27 -2.80 7.09
CA THR A 150 -3.91 -3.11 7.56
C THR A 150 -2.96 -1.93 7.40
N ILE A 151 -3.06 -1.12 6.33
CA ILE A 151 -2.22 0.07 6.20
C ILE A 151 -2.56 1.16 7.24
N VAL A 152 -3.83 1.30 7.62
CA VAL A 152 -4.25 2.26 8.65
C VAL A 152 -3.75 1.85 10.03
N ILE A 153 -3.97 0.58 10.41
CA ILE A 153 -3.52 0.03 11.69
C ILE A 153 -1.99 0.02 11.73
N GLY A 154 -1.36 -0.50 10.67
CA GLY A 154 0.08 -0.62 10.55
C GLY A 154 0.78 0.73 10.59
N SER A 155 0.29 1.76 9.88
CA SER A 155 0.85 3.11 9.96
C SER A 155 0.74 3.74 11.35
N THR A 156 -0.32 3.39 12.09
CA THR A 156 -0.47 3.83 13.49
C THR A 156 0.55 3.14 14.40
N LEU A 157 0.80 1.85 14.20
CA LEU A 157 1.84 1.09 14.90
C LEU A 157 3.24 1.63 14.57
N VAL A 158 3.56 1.89 13.29
CA VAL A 158 4.84 2.47 12.88
C VAL A 158 5.11 3.78 13.62
N GLN A 159 4.13 4.69 13.66
CA GLN A 159 4.28 5.95 14.39
C GLN A 159 4.51 5.74 15.88
N SER A 160 3.66 4.95 16.53
CA SER A 160 3.75 4.69 17.97
C SER A 160 5.12 4.11 18.33
N LEU A 161 5.59 3.12 17.58
CA LEU A 161 6.87 2.46 17.84
C LEU A 161 8.07 3.34 17.51
N SER A 162 7.97 4.21 16.50
CA SER A 162 9.06 5.12 16.12
C SER A 162 9.33 6.22 17.17
N VAL A 163 8.45 6.40 18.16
CA VAL A 163 8.70 7.28 19.32
C VAL A 163 9.73 6.68 20.28
N HIS A 164 9.73 5.36 20.44
CA HIS A 164 10.52 4.66 21.47
C HIS A 164 11.62 3.75 20.89
N ILE A 165 11.52 3.41 19.60
CA ILE A 165 12.48 2.58 18.88
C ILE A 165 13.04 3.43 17.73
N HIS A 166 14.36 3.39 17.55
CA HIS A 166 14.99 4.11 16.44
C HIS A 166 14.36 3.70 15.10
N TRP A 167 13.88 4.67 14.32
CA TRP A 167 13.09 4.46 13.10
C TRP A 167 13.71 3.46 12.09
N TRP A 168 15.05 3.43 11.99
CA TRP A 168 15.77 2.47 11.14
C TRP A 168 15.56 1.00 11.57
N VAL A 169 15.50 0.74 12.88
CA VAL A 169 15.22 -0.60 13.42
C VAL A 169 13.78 -0.98 13.10
N VAL A 170 12.83 -0.06 13.32
CA VAL A 170 11.40 -0.25 12.98
C VAL A 170 11.23 -0.55 11.49
N LEU A 171 11.89 0.23 10.62
CA LEU A 171 11.91 0.05 9.17
C LEU A 171 12.47 -1.30 8.74
N THR A 172 13.68 -1.64 9.21
CA THR A 172 14.41 -2.82 8.75
C THR A 172 13.72 -4.10 9.22
N TRP A 173 13.37 -4.15 10.51
CA TRP A 173 12.87 -5.38 11.11
C TRP A 173 11.41 -5.66 10.82
N GLN A 174 10.57 -4.65 10.57
CA GLN A 174 9.20 -4.94 10.09
C GLN A 174 9.24 -5.65 8.73
N LEU A 175 10.16 -5.26 7.83
CA LEU A 175 10.31 -5.85 6.50
C LEU A 175 10.87 -7.27 6.57
N ILE A 176 11.91 -7.49 7.38
CA ILE A 176 12.47 -8.83 7.59
C ILE A 176 11.43 -9.75 8.22
N ILE A 177 10.79 -9.34 9.31
CA ILE A 177 9.80 -10.16 10.00
C ILE A 177 8.62 -10.46 9.07
N GLY A 178 8.04 -9.44 8.45
CA GLY A 178 6.88 -9.63 7.59
C GLY A 178 7.22 -10.45 6.34
N GLY A 179 8.39 -10.22 5.74
CA GLY A 179 8.90 -11.02 4.64
C GLY A 179 9.15 -12.48 5.02
N THR A 180 9.67 -12.75 6.22
CA THR A 180 9.82 -14.12 6.73
C THR A 180 8.47 -14.80 6.98
N ILE A 181 7.50 -14.08 7.56
CA ILE A 181 6.13 -14.62 7.74
C ILE A 181 5.51 -14.94 6.38
N LEU A 182 5.65 -14.06 5.39
CA LEU A 182 5.17 -14.31 4.03
C LEU A 182 5.88 -15.47 3.36
N LEU A 183 7.19 -15.62 3.55
CA LEU A 183 7.95 -16.75 3.02
C LEU A 183 7.46 -18.08 3.60
N LEU A 184 7.21 -18.12 4.92
CA LEU A 184 6.63 -19.29 5.57
C LEU A 184 5.21 -19.58 5.06
N ALA A 185 4.38 -18.54 4.91
CA ALA A 185 3.04 -18.69 4.37
C ALA A 185 3.06 -19.19 2.91
N ALA A 186 3.95 -18.65 2.08
CA ALA A 186 4.15 -19.08 0.70
C ALA A 186 4.65 -20.53 0.63
N PHE A 187 5.54 -20.94 1.54
CA PHE A 187 6.00 -22.32 1.64
C PHE A 187 4.86 -23.27 2.02
N ILE A 188 4.04 -22.92 3.02
CA ILE A 188 2.88 -23.73 3.44
C ILE A 188 1.86 -23.83 2.29
N ASP A 189 1.54 -22.70 1.66
CA ASP A 189 0.61 -22.63 0.54
C ASP A 189 1.09 -23.48 -0.66
N GLY A 190 2.35 -23.32 -1.06
CA GLY A 190 2.95 -24.06 -2.18
C GLY A 190 3.32 -25.51 -1.89
N SER A 191 3.29 -25.97 -0.63
CA SER A 191 3.54 -27.38 -0.30
C SER A 191 2.27 -28.16 0.03
N LEU A 192 1.25 -27.52 0.61
CA LEU A 192 0.07 -28.19 1.15
C LEU A 192 -1.25 -27.80 0.49
N LEU A 193 -1.39 -26.57 -0.03
CA LEU A 193 -2.68 -26.05 -0.47
C LEU A 193 -2.79 -25.95 -2.00
N HIS A 194 -1.83 -25.31 -2.64
CA HIS A 194 -1.84 -24.99 -4.07
C HIS A 194 -0.47 -25.25 -4.74
N PRO A 195 0.09 -26.47 -4.65
CA PRO A 195 1.43 -26.78 -5.17
C PRO A 195 1.60 -26.49 -6.67
N GLU A 196 0.53 -26.61 -7.44
CA GLU A 196 0.51 -26.30 -8.87
C GLU A 196 0.82 -24.84 -9.19
N GLN A 197 0.45 -23.89 -8.31
CA GLN A 197 0.71 -22.45 -8.52
C GLN A 197 2.19 -22.09 -8.31
N TYR A 198 2.96 -22.95 -7.63
CA TYR A 198 4.35 -22.69 -7.26
C TYR A 198 5.36 -23.32 -8.22
N GLN A 199 4.91 -23.94 -9.32
CA GLN A 199 5.78 -24.50 -10.35
C GLN A 199 6.70 -23.45 -10.98
N VAL A 200 6.26 -22.19 -11.00
CA VAL A 200 7.03 -21.05 -11.52
C VAL A 200 8.39 -20.84 -10.84
N ILE A 201 8.60 -21.38 -9.64
CA ILE A 201 9.89 -21.32 -8.93
C ILE A 201 10.97 -22.15 -9.64
N PHE A 202 10.56 -23.20 -10.38
CA PHE A 202 11.48 -24.08 -11.10
C PHE A 202 11.79 -23.59 -12.52
N GLU A 203 11.05 -22.59 -13.00
CA GLU A 203 11.25 -22.01 -14.33
C GLU A 203 12.36 -20.95 -14.32
N PRO A 204 13.14 -20.80 -15.41
CA PRO A 204 14.13 -19.74 -15.53
C PRO A 204 13.47 -18.35 -15.46
N ILE A 205 14.03 -17.47 -14.63
CA ILE A 205 13.56 -16.09 -14.51
C ILE A 205 14.03 -15.27 -15.73
N SER A 206 13.08 -14.66 -16.44
CA SER A 206 13.36 -13.78 -17.57
C SER A 206 13.97 -12.43 -17.16
N ALA A 207 14.63 -11.73 -18.09
CA ALA A 207 15.16 -10.39 -17.83
C ALA A 207 14.07 -9.38 -17.40
N LEU A 208 12.84 -9.54 -17.93
CA LEU A 208 11.69 -8.72 -17.53
C LEU A 208 11.31 -8.97 -16.06
N GLN A 209 11.21 -10.23 -15.64
CA GLN A 209 10.89 -10.61 -14.27
C GLN A 209 11.97 -10.14 -13.29
N TYR A 210 13.26 -10.28 -13.65
CA TYR A 210 14.35 -9.72 -12.85
C TYR A 210 14.24 -8.20 -12.68
N SER A 211 13.94 -7.48 -13.77
CA SER A 211 13.77 -6.02 -13.74
C SER A 211 12.58 -5.61 -12.88
N ALA A 212 11.47 -6.35 -12.95
CA ALA A 212 10.29 -6.12 -12.12
C ALA A 212 10.56 -6.41 -10.63
N LEU A 213 11.24 -7.51 -10.31
CA LEU A 213 11.66 -7.81 -8.94
C LEU A 213 12.59 -6.74 -8.40
N PHE A 214 13.59 -6.30 -9.18
CA PHE A 214 14.46 -5.20 -8.80
C PHE A 214 13.65 -3.92 -8.52
N TRP A 215 12.71 -3.57 -9.40
CA TRP A 215 11.84 -2.41 -9.24
C TRP A 215 11.01 -2.50 -7.95
N LEU A 216 10.42 -3.66 -7.67
CA LEU A 216 9.61 -3.92 -6.48
C LEU A 216 10.44 -3.90 -5.18
N ILE A 217 11.64 -4.47 -5.19
CA ILE A 217 12.52 -4.59 -4.02
C ILE A 217 13.18 -3.24 -3.69
N VAL A 218 13.81 -2.60 -4.67
CA VAL A 218 14.70 -1.47 -4.41
C VAL A 218 13.93 -0.13 -4.41
N PRO A 219 13.43 0.40 -5.54
CA PRO A 219 12.58 1.58 -5.53
C PRO A 219 11.34 1.42 -4.65
N ASN A 220 10.53 0.40 -4.90
CA ASN A 220 9.19 0.28 -4.34
C ASN A 220 9.15 -0.09 -2.86
N THR A 221 10.22 -0.69 -2.34
CA THR A 221 10.25 -1.18 -0.96
C THR A 221 11.38 -0.55 -0.19
N ALA A 222 12.65 -0.79 -0.50
CA ALA A 222 13.75 -0.21 0.27
C ALA A 222 13.70 1.34 0.29
N ILE A 223 13.69 1.99 -0.87
CA ILE A 223 13.68 3.46 -0.96
C ILE A 223 12.34 4.04 -0.48
N ALA A 224 11.22 3.51 -0.97
CA ALA A 224 9.90 4.00 -0.58
C ALA A 224 9.64 3.86 0.94
N TYR A 225 10.03 2.73 1.56
CA TYR A 225 9.84 2.55 3.00
C TYR A 225 10.82 3.38 3.84
N ILE A 226 12.06 3.63 3.36
CA ILE A 226 12.94 4.64 3.99
C ILE A 226 12.20 5.97 4.08
N LEU A 227 11.67 6.46 2.96
CA LEU A 227 10.95 7.73 2.93
C LEU A 227 9.71 7.69 3.80
N TYR A 228 8.89 6.64 3.70
CA TYR A 228 7.67 6.49 4.48
C TYR A 228 7.93 6.56 6.00
N VAL A 229 8.82 5.72 6.53
CA VAL A 229 9.09 5.68 7.97
C VAL A 229 9.79 6.98 8.42
N TRP A 230 10.70 7.51 7.62
CA TRP A 230 11.39 8.77 7.93
C TRP A 230 10.46 9.99 7.93
N LEU A 231 9.52 10.05 6.98
CA LEU A 231 8.52 11.12 6.86
C LEU A 231 7.49 11.02 7.99
N LEU A 232 7.03 9.83 8.37
CA LEU A 232 6.09 9.65 9.49
C LEU A 232 6.64 10.15 10.83
N GLY A 233 7.97 10.22 11.01
CA GLY A 233 8.59 10.87 12.17
C GLY A 233 8.66 12.40 12.10
N ARG A 234 8.27 13.01 10.98
CA ARG A 234 8.46 14.45 10.66
C ARG A 234 7.21 15.16 10.15
N MET A 235 6.13 14.43 9.91
CA MET A 235 4.85 14.98 9.49
C MET A 235 3.71 14.17 10.10
N THR A 236 2.54 14.79 10.17
CA THR A 236 1.31 14.11 10.57
C THR A 236 0.86 13.12 9.50
N VAL A 237 0.09 12.09 9.88
CA VAL A 237 -0.57 11.18 8.92
C VAL A 237 -1.38 11.95 7.89
N ALA A 238 -2.07 13.00 8.32
CA ALA A 238 -2.88 13.83 7.43
C ALA A 238 -2.02 14.53 6.36
N GLU A 239 -0.81 14.97 6.69
CA GLU A 239 0.13 15.55 5.73
C GLU A 239 0.69 14.50 4.78
N PHE A 240 1.02 13.30 5.28
CA PHE A 240 1.50 12.20 4.46
C PHE A 240 0.44 11.75 3.44
N SER A 241 -0.83 11.69 3.86
CA SER A 241 -1.98 11.36 3.01
C SER A 241 -2.23 12.33 1.85
N PHE A 242 -1.66 13.54 1.85
CA PHE A 242 -1.68 14.36 0.63
C PHE A 242 -0.78 13.81 -0.46
N GLY A 243 0.42 13.33 -0.08
CA GLY A 243 1.35 12.73 -1.03
C GLY A 243 0.79 11.46 -1.67
N THR A 244 -0.13 10.78 -0.98
CA THR A 244 -0.70 9.52 -1.46
C THR A 244 -1.57 9.64 -2.71
N ILE A 245 -1.91 10.85 -3.18
CA ILE A 245 -2.56 11.03 -4.49
C ILE A 245 -1.69 10.55 -5.65
N ALA A 246 -0.38 10.48 -5.48
CA ALA A 246 0.51 10.00 -6.52
C ALA A 246 0.34 8.48 -6.78
N ASN A 247 -0.20 7.74 -5.81
CA ASN A 247 -0.49 6.31 -5.92
C ASN A 247 -1.51 5.97 -7.02
N PRO A 248 -2.76 6.49 -7.00
CA PRO A 248 -3.72 6.22 -8.07
C PRO A 248 -3.26 6.75 -9.43
N ILE A 249 -2.54 7.88 -9.47
CA ILE A 249 -2.00 8.43 -10.72
C ILE A 249 -1.00 7.44 -11.34
N ALA A 250 -0.06 6.94 -10.55
CA ALA A 250 0.89 5.92 -11.00
C ALA A 250 0.18 4.63 -11.41
N GLY A 251 -0.82 4.19 -10.65
CA GLY A 251 -1.63 3.01 -10.96
C GLY A 251 -2.31 3.12 -12.32
N ILE A 252 -3.00 4.23 -12.60
CA ILE A 252 -3.67 4.47 -13.88
C ILE A 252 -2.65 4.56 -15.03
N VAL A 253 -1.61 5.38 -14.87
CA VAL A 253 -0.61 5.60 -15.93
C VAL A 253 0.12 4.30 -16.26
N CYS A 254 0.58 3.54 -15.26
CA CYS A 254 1.26 2.28 -15.51
C CYS A 254 0.30 1.20 -16.04
N ALA A 255 -0.97 1.21 -15.64
CA ALA A 255 -1.97 0.30 -16.21
C ALA A 255 -2.16 0.54 -17.71
N VAL A 256 -2.28 1.80 -18.13
CA VAL A 256 -2.39 2.15 -19.56
C VAL A 256 -1.10 1.78 -20.30
N LEU A 257 0.07 2.15 -19.77
CA LEU A 257 1.33 2.00 -20.50
C LEU A 257 1.88 0.57 -20.56
N LEU A 258 1.73 -0.21 -19.49
CA LEU A 258 2.35 -1.55 -19.40
C LEU A 258 1.42 -2.66 -19.84
N ILE A 259 0.12 -2.56 -19.51
CA ILE A 259 -0.85 -3.64 -19.72
C ILE A 259 -2.01 -3.22 -20.64
N ASN A 260 -1.97 -2.00 -21.19
CA ASN A 260 -2.95 -1.48 -22.14
C ASN A 260 -4.40 -1.54 -21.59
N GLU A 261 -4.57 -1.31 -20.29
CA GLU A 261 -5.91 -1.18 -19.69
C GLU A 261 -6.58 0.09 -20.22
N GLN A 262 -7.76 -0.05 -20.82
CA GLN A 262 -8.56 1.05 -21.33
C GLN A 262 -9.88 1.14 -20.57
N TYR A 263 -10.29 2.37 -20.28
CA TYR A 263 -11.54 2.67 -19.60
C TYR A 263 -12.33 3.69 -20.40
N GLN A 264 -13.63 3.74 -20.17
CA GLN A 264 -14.49 4.75 -20.76
C GLN A 264 -14.23 6.12 -20.11
N ASP A 265 -14.49 7.21 -20.83
CA ASP A 265 -14.26 8.58 -20.34
C ASP A 265 -14.93 8.86 -18.99
N TRP A 266 -16.13 8.30 -18.77
CA TRP A 266 -16.85 8.43 -17.50
C TRP A 266 -16.15 7.71 -16.36
N GLN A 267 -15.47 6.59 -16.59
CA GLN A 267 -14.69 5.89 -15.57
C GLN A 267 -13.46 6.70 -15.18
N TYR A 268 -12.76 7.30 -16.16
CA TYR A 268 -11.66 8.23 -15.87
C TYR A 268 -12.13 9.45 -15.06
N LEU A 269 -13.33 9.98 -15.37
CA LEU A 269 -13.93 11.05 -14.58
C LEU A 269 -14.21 10.62 -13.13
N LEU A 270 -14.75 9.42 -12.91
CA LEU A 270 -14.96 8.88 -11.57
C LEU A 270 -13.64 8.72 -10.81
N MET A 271 -12.62 8.14 -11.44
CA MET A 271 -11.28 8.00 -10.84
C MET A 271 -10.69 9.37 -10.45
N PHE A 272 -10.80 10.37 -11.34
CA PHE A 272 -10.38 11.73 -11.05
C PHE A 272 -11.13 12.33 -9.85
N MET A 273 -12.46 12.20 -9.82
CA MET A 273 -13.27 12.67 -8.70
C MET A 273 -12.89 11.98 -7.40
N MET A 274 -12.64 10.67 -7.39
CA MET A 274 -12.17 9.96 -6.20
C MET A 274 -10.87 10.56 -5.67
N ILE A 275 -9.91 10.84 -6.54
CA ILE A 275 -8.65 11.50 -6.15
C ILE A 275 -8.95 12.85 -5.49
N VAL A 276 -9.80 13.68 -6.10
CA VAL A 276 -10.18 15.01 -5.57
C VAL A 276 -10.82 14.90 -4.18
N PHE A 277 -11.83 14.04 -4.03
CA PHE A 277 -12.55 13.88 -2.76
C PHE A 277 -11.68 13.31 -1.64
N SER A 278 -10.61 12.58 -1.96
CA SER A 278 -9.70 12.02 -0.95
C SER A 278 -8.82 13.06 -0.25
N VAL A 279 -8.53 14.18 -0.92
CA VAL A 279 -7.68 15.27 -0.39
C VAL A 279 -8.43 16.54 -0.05
N LEU A 280 -9.68 16.69 -0.52
CA LEU A 280 -10.48 17.89 -0.32
C LEU A 280 -10.61 18.30 1.17
N PRO A 281 -10.91 17.40 2.13
CA PRO A 281 -11.00 17.79 3.55
C PRO A 281 -9.73 18.45 4.08
N GLN A 282 -8.57 17.93 3.67
CA GLN A 282 -7.28 18.39 4.12
C GLN A 282 -6.92 19.71 3.42
N MET A 283 -7.21 19.85 2.12
CA MET A 283 -6.99 21.10 1.37
C MET A 283 -7.75 22.27 1.99
N LEU A 284 -9.01 22.04 2.40
CA LEU A 284 -9.84 23.05 3.05
C LEU A 284 -9.29 23.42 4.43
N LYS A 285 -8.81 22.44 5.21
CA LYS A 285 -8.16 22.69 6.50
C LYS A 285 -6.91 23.58 6.39
N LEU A 286 -6.08 23.35 5.37
CA LEU A 286 -4.89 24.17 5.11
C LEU A 286 -5.24 25.61 4.69
N ARG A 287 -6.28 25.80 3.88
CA ARG A 287 -6.75 27.15 3.49
C ARG A 287 -7.26 27.94 4.69
N LEU A 288 -8.08 27.32 5.54
CA LEU A 288 -8.60 27.96 6.75
C LEU A 288 -7.49 28.38 7.71
N PHE A 289 -6.45 27.55 7.87
CA PHE A 289 -5.30 27.89 8.71
C PHE A 289 -4.47 29.06 8.17
N LYS A 290 -4.37 29.21 6.84
CA LYS A 290 -3.69 30.37 6.23
C LYS A 290 -4.48 31.66 6.42
N LEU A 291 -5.80 31.62 6.25
CA LEU A 291 -6.68 32.79 6.40
C LEU A 291 -6.70 33.34 7.84
N GLN A 292 -6.50 32.49 8.85
CA GLN A 292 -6.41 32.90 10.26
C GLN A 292 -5.06 33.55 10.65
N LYS A 293 -4.05 33.49 9.77
CA LYS A 293 -2.71 34.07 10.00
C LYS A 293 -2.46 35.36 9.20
N THR A 294 -3.42 35.78 8.40
CA THR A 294 -3.47 37.06 7.67
C THR A 294 -4.48 37.97 8.34
#